data_AF-A0A2E0NS69-F1
#
_entry.id   AF-A0A2E0NS69-F1
#
_cell.length_a   1.000
_cell.length_b   1.000
_cell.length_c   1.000
_cell.angle_alpha   90.00
_cell.angle_beta   90.00
_cell.angle_gamma   90.00
#
_symmetry.space_group_name_H-M   'P 1'
#
loop_
_entity.id
_entity.type
_entity.pdbx_description
1 polymer ?
#
loop_
_entity_poly.entity_id
_entity_poly.type
_entity_poly.pdbx_seq_one_letter_code
_entity_poly.pdbx_strand_id
1 'polypeptide(L)' 'MIKSIIFTCVSILLIGCQNSSSDNGGVRKLTSYVNTFIGTGGHGHTYPGATLPFGMMQLSPDTRLEGWDGCS' A
#
# COMPACT_ATOMS: atom_id res chain seq x y z
N MET A 1 -12.23 -33.43 39.18
CA MET A 1 -10.97 -32.67 39.05
C MET A 1 -10.42 -32.60 37.63
N ILE A 2 -10.23 -33.72 36.91
CA ILE A 2 -9.55 -33.71 35.59
C ILE A 2 -10.26 -32.88 34.50
N LYS A 3 -11.61 -32.86 34.47
CA LYS A 3 -12.40 -32.07 33.51
C LYS A 3 -12.31 -30.56 33.74
N SER A 4 -12.13 -30.14 34.99
CA SER A 4 -11.97 -28.72 35.34
C SER A 4 -10.62 -28.19 34.84
N ILE A 5 -9.55 -28.99 34.97
CA ILE A 5 -8.20 -28.66 34.49
C ILE A 5 -8.14 -28.53 32.96
N ILE A 6 -8.80 -29.43 32.23
CA ILE A 6 -8.88 -29.36 30.76
C ILE A 6 -9.60 -28.07 30.32
N PHE A 7 -10.68 -27.71 31.01
CA PHE A 7 -11.43 -26.50 30.69
C PHE A 7 -10.62 -25.21 30.96
N THR A 8 -9.80 -25.20 32.02
CA THR A 8 -8.93 -24.04 32.32
C THR A 8 -7.80 -23.90 31.29
N CYS A 9 -7.21 -25.01 30.83
CA CYS A 9 -6.14 -24.98 29.83
C CYS A 9 -6.62 -24.50 28.45
N VAL A 10 -7.82 -24.91 28.03
CA VAL A 10 -8.42 -24.47 26.76
C VAL A 10 -8.70 -22.96 26.76
N SER A 11 -9.14 -22.42 27.90
CA SER A 11 -9.36 -20.98 28.06
C SER A 11 -8.06 -20.17 27.95
N ILE A 12 -6.96 -20.67 28.52
CA ILE A 12 -5.63 -20.04 28.44
C ILE A 12 -5.09 -20.03 27.00
N LEU A 13 -5.36 -21.08 26.21
CA LEU A 13 -4.95 -21.14 24.81
C LEU A 13 -5.63 -20.09 23.92
N LEU A 14 -6.89 -19.74 24.23
CA LEU A 14 -7.68 -18.79 23.43
C LEU A 14 -7.31 -17.32 23.66
N ILE A 15 -6.64 -17.00 24.77
CA ILE A 15 -6.27 -15.62 25.14
C ILE A 15 -4.86 -15.24 24.62
N GLY A 16 -4.08 -16.20 24.12
CA GLY A 16 -2.68 -16.01 23.74
C GLY A 16 -2.40 -15.26 22.43
N CYS A 17 -3.41 -14.99 21.59
CA CYS A 17 -3.21 -14.20 20.37
C CYS A 17 -3.40 -12.70 20.65
N GLN A 18 -2.33 -12.02 21.06
CA GLN A 18 -2.25 -10.57 20.97
C GLN A 18 -1.35 -10.21 19.80
N ASN A 19 -1.95 -9.68 18.72
CA ASN A 19 -1.20 -9.08 17.62
C ASN A 19 -0.45 -7.88 18.19
N SER A 20 0.86 -8.02 18.31
CA SER A 20 1.74 -6.87 18.54
C SER A 20 1.69 -6.02 17.27
N SER A 21 0.76 -5.07 17.22
CA SER A 21 0.86 -3.94 16.31
C SER A 21 2.12 -3.19 16.73
N SER A 22 3.24 -3.60 16.15
CA SER A 22 4.52 -2.94 16.27
C SER A 22 4.37 -1.59 15.55
N ASP A 23 3.79 -0.62 16.26
CA ASP A 23 4.01 0.79 15.99
C ASP A 23 5.46 1.07 16.34
N ASN A 24 6.34 0.63 15.44
CA ASN A 24 7.71 1.10 15.38
C ASN A 24 7.59 2.61 15.30
N GLY A 25 8.10 3.37 16.27
CA GLY A 25 8.08 4.84 16.26
C GLY A 25 8.54 5.39 14.90
N GLY A 26 7.57 5.67 14.03
CA GLY A 26 7.63 5.24 12.64
C GLY A 26 8.51 6.09 11.74
N VAL A 27 9.59 5.50 11.24
CA VAL A 27 10.21 5.96 10.01
C VAL A 27 9.13 5.95 8.93
N ARG A 28 8.68 7.15 8.52
CA ARG A 28 7.71 7.29 7.42
C ARG A 28 8.29 6.63 6.18
N LYS A 29 7.49 5.79 5.51
CA LYS A 29 7.89 5.21 4.23
C LYS A 29 8.24 6.35 3.27
N LEU A 30 9.44 6.33 2.67
CA LEU A 30 9.86 7.38 1.74
C LEU A 30 8.90 7.53 0.56
N THR A 31 8.24 6.45 0.15
CA THR A 31 7.20 6.46 -0.89
C THR A 31 6.01 7.36 -0.54
N SER A 32 5.77 7.65 0.75
CA SER A 32 4.70 8.56 1.18
C SER A 32 4.93 10.02 0.80
N TYR A 33 6.15 10.39 0.41
CA TYR A 33 6.46 11.72 -0.11
C TYR A 33 6.14 11.89 -1.60
N VAL A 34 5.89 10.79 -2.34
CA VAL A 34 5.64 10.83 -3.78
C VAL A 34 4.16 11.12 -4.05
N ASN A 35 3.88 12.16 -4.82
CA ASN A 35 2.57 12.44 -5.39
C ASN A 35 2.62 12.29 -6.91
N THR A 36 1.98 11.25 -7.45
CA THR A 36 2.00 10.90 -8.87
C THR A 36 1.18 11.85 -9.75
N PHE A 37 0.37 12.74 -9.17
CA PHE A 37 -0.37 13.76 -9.91
C PHE A 37 0.45 15.02 -10.23
N ILE A 38 1.66 15.15 -9.69
CA ILE A 38 2.54 16.27 -10.03
C ILE A 38 3.02 16.09 -11.47
N GLY A 39 2.67 17.06 -12.34
CA GLY A 39 3.03 17.06 -13.76
C GLY A 39 1.98 16.46 -14.72
N THR A 40 0.83 15.99 -14.22
CA THR A 40 -0.23 15.42 -15.09
C THR A 40 -1.07 16.48 -15.81
N GLY A 41 -0.98 17.75 -15.39
CA GLY A 41 -1.65 18.88 -16.03
C GLY A 41 -0.68 19.80 -16.77
N GLY A 42 -1.21 20.78 -17.51
CA GLY A 42 -0.40 21.72 -18.29
C GLY A 42 0.49 21.01 -19.33
N HIS A 43 1.78 21.36 -19.37
CA HIS A 43 2.80 20.78 -20.27
C HIS A 43 3.77 19.82 -19.53
N GLY A 44 3.33 19.21 -18.42
CA GLY A 44 4.20 18.33 -17.64
C GLY A 44 4.40 16.95 -18.27
N HIS A 45 3.34 16.40 -18.87
CA HIS A 45 3.34 15.10 -19.57
C HIS A 45 3.80 13.92 -18.69
N THR A 46 3.38 13.91 -17.42
CA THR A 46 3.52 12.74 -16.53
C THR A 46 2.20 11.99 -16.41
N TYR A 47 2.24 10.72 -16.01
CA TYR A 47 1.06 9.89 -15.80
C TYR A 47 0.98 9.36 -14.35
N PRO A 48 -0.22 9.24 -13.75
CA PRO A 48 -0.36 8.87 -12.34
C PRO A 48 -0.36 7.34 -12.08
N GLY A 49 -0.20 6.56 -13.15
CA GLY A 49 -0.33 5.10 -13.17
C GLY A 49 0.77 4.33 -12.45
N ALA A 50 0.55 3.02 -12.31
CA ALA A 50 1.49 2.14 -11.63
C ALA A 50 2.63 1.73 -12.58
N THR A 51 3.86 1.83 -12.07
CA THR A 51 5.05 1.27 -12.71
C THR A 51 6.10 0.89 -11.66
N LEU A 52 7.00 -0.01 -12.02
CA LEU A 52 8.21 -0.28 -11.23
C LEU A 52 9.33 0.64 -11.70
N PRO A 53 10.36 0.91 -10.88
CA PRO A 53 11.57 1.59 -11.34
C PRO A 53 12.13 0.88 -12.59
N PHE A 54 12.17 1.61 -13.71
CA PHE A 54 12.61 1.08 -15.02
C PHE A 54 11.82 -0.13 -15.53
N GLY A 55 10.55 -0.26 -15.13
CA GLY A 55 9.67 -1.34 -15.55
C GLY A 55 9.36 -1.29 -17.05
N MET A 56 9.09 -2.46 -17.64
CA MET A 56 8.67 -2.56 -19.05
C MET A 56 7.22 -2.11 -19.28
N MET A 57 6.40 -2.08 -18.23
CA MET A 57 4.97 -1.78 -18.30
C MET A 57 4.63 -0.53 -17.48
N GLN A 58 3.83 0.36 -18.09
CA GLN A 58 3.28 1.57 -17.47
C GLN A 58 1.76 1.51 -17.64
N LEU A 59 1.07 1.04 -16.60
CA LEU A 59 -0.39 0.90 -16.61
C LEU A 59 -1.01 2.16 -16.01
N SER A 60 -1.66 2.97 -16.85
CA SER A 60 -2.27 4.25 -16.50
C SER A 60 -3.58 4.48 -17.25
N PRO A 61 -4.50 5.34 -16.74
CA PRO A 61 -5.69 5.72 -17.48
C PRO A 61 -5.39 6.77 -18.57
N ASP A 62 -5.93 6.54 -19.77
CA ASP A 62 -5.93 7.52 -20.84
C ASP A 62 -7.13 8.46 -20.72
N THR A 63 -6.89 9.77 -20.71
CA THR A 63 -7.96 10.80 -20.62
C THR A 63 -8.09 11.65 -21.88
N ARG A 64 -7.07 11.65 -22.74
CA ARG A 64 -7.09 12.29 -24.05
C ARG A 64 -6.27 11.47 -25.03
N LEU A 65 -6.87 11.17 -26.17
CA LEU A 65 -6.29 10.27 -27.17
C LEU A 65 -5.65 11.00 -28.35
N GLU A 66 -5.72 12.33 -28.36
CA GLU A 66 -5.37 13.16 -29.52
C GLU A 66 -4.46 14.33 -29.13
N GLY A 67 -3.55 14.66 -30.04
CA GLY A 67 -2.64 15.80 -29.95
C GLY A 67 -1.43 15.58 -29.04
N TRP A 68 -0.38 16.37 -29.29
CA TRP A 68 0.90 16.29 -28.56
C TRP A 68 0.75 16.42 -27.05
N ASP A 69 -0.18 17.26 -26.57
CA ASP A 69 -0.24 17.55 -25.14
C ASP A 69 -0.59 16.31 -24.29
N GLY A 70 -1.11 15.24 -24.90
CA GLY A 70 -1.62 14.03 -24.25
C GLY A 70 -0.70 12.83 -24.47
N CYS A 71 0.60 13.08 -24.60
CA CYS A 71 1.62 12.08 -24.96
C CYS A 71 2.07 11.17 -23.80
N SER A 72 1.27 11.07 -22.73
CA SER A 72 1.62 10.40 -21.47
C SER A 72 0.52 9.46 -20.99
#